data_AF-A0A2J8K8F4-F1
#
_entry.id   AF-A0A2J8K8F4-F1
#
_cell.length_a   1.000
_cell.length_b   1.000
_cell.length_c   1.000
_cell.angle_alpha   90.00
_cell.angle_beta   90.00
_cell.angle_gamma   90.00
#
_symmetry.space_group_name_H-M   'P 1'
#
loop_
_entity.id
_entity.type
_entity.pdbx_description
1 polymer ?
#
loop_
_entity_poly.entity_id
_entity_poly.type
_entity_poly.pdbx_seq_one_letter_code
_entity_poly.pdbx_strand_id
1 'polypeptide(L)'
;MMKEALEKLQLNIVEMKDENATLDGGDVLFTGREFFVGLSKRTNQRGAEILADTFKDYAVSTVPVADGLHLKSFCSMAGPNLIAIGSSESAQKALKIMQQMSDHRYDKLTVPDDVAANCIYLNIPNKGHVLLHRTPEEYPESAKVYEKLKDHMLIPVSMSELEKVDGLLTCCSVLINKKVDS
;
A
#
# COMPACT_ATOMS: atom_id res chain seq x y z
N MET A 1 -2.64 22.77 3.06
CA MET A 1 -3.53 21.72 3.64
C MET A 1 -2.78 20.47 4.13
N MET A 2 -2.21 19.59 3.29
CA MET A 2 -1.48 18.39 3.79
C MET A 2 -0.17 18.73 4.52
N LYS A 3 0.72 19.51 3.87
CA LYS A 3 1.98 19.97 4.49
C LYS A 3 1.75 20.56 5.89
N GLU A 4 0.87 21.56 5.99
CA GLU A 4 0.53 22.20 7.26
C GLU A 4 0.00 21.22 8.32
N ALA A 5 -0.80 20.22 7.92
CA ALA A 5 -1.29 19.20 8.85
C ALA A 5 -0.14 18.34 9.39
N LEU A 6 0.81 17.95 8.54
CA LEU A 6 1.99 17.17 8.94
C LEU A 6 2.97 17.99 9.78
N GLU A 7 3.13 19.29 9.49
CA GLU A 7 3.91 20.23 10.30
C GLU A 7 3.33 20.37 11.71
N LYS A 8 1.99 20.50 11.84
CA LYS A 8 1.29 20.54 13.14
C LYS A 8 1.49 19.26 13.95
N LEU A 9 1.68 18.14 13.27
CA LEU A 9 2.01 16.86 13.91
C LEU A 9 3.49 16.74 14.30
N GLN A 10 4.31 17.75 13.98
CA GLN A 10 5.74 17.83 14.27
C GLN A 10 6.55 16.74 13.56
N LEU A 11 6.12 16.36 12.35
CA LEU A 11 6.91 15.50 11.48
C LEU A 11 7.99 16.34 10.79
N ASN A 12 9.15 15.74 10.50
CA ASN A 12 10.14 16.33 9.61
C ASN A 12 9.59 16.33 8.19
N ILE A 13 9.58 17.51 7.55
CA ILE A 13 8.98 17.67 6.22
C ILE A 13 10.08 17.76 5.16
N VAL A 14 10.01 16.87 4.17
CA VAL A 14 10.74 16.98 2.91
C VAL A 14 9.70 17.17 1.80
N GLU A 15 9.90 18.19 0.97
CA GLU A 15 9.05 18.48 -0.17
C GLU A 15 9.76 18.10 -1.48
N MET A 16 9.07 17.34 -2.33
CA MET A 16 9.50 17.09 -3.71
C MET A 16 9.24 18.35 -4.54
N LYS A 17 10.26 19.20 -4.71
CA LYS A 17 10.18 20.48 -5.43
C LYS A 17 10.75 20.44 -6.85
N ASP A 18 11.39 19.34 -7.24
CA ASP A 18 11.95 19.16 -8.57
C ASP A 18 10.81 19.07 -9.60
N GLU A 19 10.76 20.01 -10.53
CA GLU A 19 9.69 20.11 -11.55
C GLU A 19 9.67 18.91 -12.51
N ASN A 20 10.77 18.15 -12.59
CA ASN A 20 10.85 16.93 -13.39
C ASN A 20 10.44 15.67 -12.61
N ALA A 21 10.10 15.79 -11.32
CA ALA A 21 9.75 14.67 -10.47
C ALA A 21 8.25 14.60 -10.21
N THR A 22 7.67 13.41 -10.37
CA THR A 22 6.28 13.15 -9.99
C THR A 22 6.19 11.84 -9.22
N LEU A 23 5.35 11.80 -8.18
CA LEU A 23 5.08 10.61 -7.38
C LEU A 23 3.70 10.70 -6.73
N ASP A 24 2.85 9.70 -6.96
CA ASP A 24 1.60 9.51 -6.22
C ASP A 24 1.83 8.49 -5.09
N GLY A 25 1.38 8.81 -3.87
CA GLY A 25 1.52 7.90 -2.72
C GLY A 25 0.82 6.53 -2.88
N GLY A 26 -0.08 6.41 -3.86
CA GLY A 26 -0.67 5.14 -4.30
C GLY A 26 0.35 4.18 -4.92
N ASP A 27 1.43 4.68 -5.50
CA ASP A 27 2.50 3.84 -6.09
C ASP A 27 3.51 3.33 -5.07
N VAL A 28 3.41 3.75 -3.81
CA VAL A 28 4.38 3.40 -2.77
C VAL A 28 3.82 2.31 -1.85
N LEU A 29 4.44 1.13 -1.89
CA LEU A 29 4.22 0.04 -0.94
C LEU A 29 5.39 0.00 0.05
N PHE A 30 5.14 0.43 1.29
CA PHE A 30 6.08 0.25 2.40
C PHE A 30 5.77 -1.07 3.13
N THR A 31 6.75 -1.97 3.20
CA THR A 31 6.56 -3.31 3.78
C THR A 31 6.89 -3.38 5.27
N GLY A 32 7.40 -2.29 5.85
CA GLY A 32 8.07 -2.27 7.15
C GLY A 32 9.56 -2.63 7.08
N ARG A 33 10.06 -3.09 5.92
CA ARG A 33 11.47 -3.44 5.70
C ARG A 33 12.10 -2.71 4.52
N GLU A 34 11.31 -2.40 3.49
CA GLU A 34 11.76 -1.71 2.28
C GLU A 34 10.56 -1.04 1.59
N PHE A 35 10.84 -0.27 0.55
CA PHE A 35 9.85 0.32 -0.33
C PHE A 35 9.88 -0.32 -1.71
N PHE A 36 8.69 -0.65 -2.21
CA PHE A 36 8.47 -0.83 -3.64
C PHE A 36 7.73 0.38 -4.19
N VAL A 37 8.26 0.95 -5.27
CA VAL A 37 7.70 2.13 -5.93
C VAL A 37 7.28 1.78 -7.35
N GLY A 38 5.99 1.94 -7.63
CA GLY A 38 5.43 1.77 -8.96
C GLY A 38 5.94 2.84 -9.92
N LEU A 39 6.50 2.44 -11.07
CA LEU A 39 6.71 3.34 -12.19
C LEU A 39 5.45 3.31 -13.05
N SER A 40 4.70 4.40 -13.01
CA SER A 40 3.35 4.52 -13.56
C SER A 40 3.23 5.79 -14.41
N LYS A 41 2.01 6.10 -14.89
CA LYS A 41 1.72 7.40 -15.54
C LYS A 41 1.81 8.58 -14.57
N ARG A 42 1.84 8.33 -13.25
CA ARG A 42 1.82 9.34 -12.18
C ARG A 42 3.14 9.43 -11.44
N THR A 43 3.86 8.32 -11.34
CA THR A 43 5.13 8.24 -10.63
C THR A 43 6.25 7.92 -11.60
N ASN A 44 7.26 8.79 -11.67
CA ASN A 44 8.41 8.63 -12.54
C ASN A 44 9.69 8.25 -11.76
N GLN A 45 10.74 7.92 -12.50
CA GLN A 45 12.02 7.50 -11.91
C GLN A 45 12.59 8.56 -10.95
N ARG A 46 12.51 9.84 -11.33
CA ARG A 46 13.01 10.94 -10.51
C ARG A 46 12.27 11.08 -9.19
N GLY A 47 10.95 10.87 -9.19
CA GLY A 47 10.14 10.83 -7.98
C GLY A 47 10.54 9.69 -7.04
N ALA A 48 10.80 8.50 -7.60
CA ALA A 48 11.28 7.35 -6.83
C ALA A 48 12.68 7.59 -6.21
N GLU A 49 13.60 8.22 -6.94
CA GLU A 49 14.92 8.62 -6.43
C GLU A 49 14.82 9.59 -5.25
N ILE A 50 13.98 10.61 -5.36
CA ILE A 50 13.77 11.57 -4.26
C ILE A 50 13.19 10.88 -3.03
N LEU A 51 12.31 9.88 -3.20
CA LEU A 51 11.82 9.05 -2.09
C LEU A 51 12.97 8.27 -1.43
N ALA A 52 13.86 7.67 -2.23
CA ALA A 52 15.04 6.96 -1.71
C ALA A 52 15.99 7.89 -0.95
N ASP A 53 16.24 9.10 -1.47
CA ASP A 53 17.04 10.12 -0.78
C ASP A 53 16.39 10.60 0.53
N THR A 54 15.06 10.56 0.61
CA THR A 54 14.30 10.96 1.80
C THR A 54 14.33 9.89 2.88
N PHE A 55 14.26 8.61 2.51
CA PHE A 55 14.20 7.46 3.43
C PHE A 55 15.44 6.56 3.33
N LYS A 56 16.62 7.14 3.54
CA LYS A 56 17.94 6.50 3.32
C LYS A 56 18.19 5.20 4.09
N ASP A 57 17.45 4.98 5.18
CA ASP A 57 17.57 3.79 6.02
C ASP A 57 16.85 2.56 5.44
N TYR A 58 16.10 2.73 4.35
CA TYR A 58 15.32 1.66 3.72
C TYR A 58 15.72 1.50 2.26
N ALA A 59 15.82 0.24 1.80
CA ALA A 59 15.97 -0.04 0.39
C ALA A 59 14.73 0.43 -0.40
N VAL A 60 14.95 0.90 -1.62
CA VAL A 60 13.90 1.32 -2.54
C VAL A 60 14.11 0.65 -3.89
N SER A 61 13.12 -0.13 -4.31
CA SER A 61 13.11 -0.84 -5.59
C SER A 61 11.91 -0.41 -6.43
N THR A 62 12.12 -0.23 -7.74
CA THR A 62 11.05 0.19 -8.65
C THR A 62 10.40 -1.00 -9.36
N VAL A 63 9.09 -0.93 -9.57
CA VAL A 63 8.30 -1.97 -10.24
C VAL A 63 7.47 -1.33 -11.37
N PRO A 64 7.52 -1.83 -12.61
CA PRO A 64 6.67 -1.30 -13.67
C PRO A 64 5.18 -1.54 -13.38
N VAL A 65 4.36 -0.49 -13.50
CA VAL A 65 2.90 -0.57 -13.40
C VAL A 65 2.32 -0.47 -14.81
N ALA A 66 2.02 -1.63 -15.40
CA ALA A 66 1.49 -1.70 -16.77
C ALA A 66 -0.02 -1.48 -16.82
N ASP A 67 -0.76 -2.12 -15.90
CA ASP A 67 -2.21 -2.03 -15.77
C ASP A 67 -2.59 -1.61 -14.35
N GLY A 68 -3.66 -0.82 -14.23
CA GLY A 68 -4.05 -0.16 -12.98
C GLY A 68 -3.58 1.29 -12.92
N LEU A 69 -4.13 2.05 -11.96
CA LEU A 69 -3.76 3.45 -11.76
C LEU A 69 -2.43 3.58 -11.01
N HIS A 70 -2.24 2.74 -9.99
CA HIS A 70 -1.06 2.73 -9.14
C HIS A 70 -0.63 1.29 -8.79
N LEU A 71 0.58 1.11 -8.25
CA LEU A 71 1.04 -0.18 -7.70
C LEU A 71 0.04 -0.76 -6.68
N LYS A 72 -0.48 0.08 -5.78
CA LYS A 72 -1.46 -0.39 -4.77
C LYS A 72 -2.87 -0.58 -5.31
N SER A 73 -3.13 -0.39 -6.61
CA SER A 73 -4.41 -0.78 -7.22
C SER A 73 -4.65 -2.29 -7.17
N PHE A 74 -3.59 -3.10 -7.04
CA PHE A 74 -3.69 -4.56 -6.99
C PHE A 74 -2.91 -5.19 -5.83
N CYS A 75 -2.36 -4.41 -4.89
CA CYS A 75 -1.70 -4.95 -3.71
C CYS A 75 -1.70 -3.99 -2.50
N SER A 76 -1.52 -4.54 -1.31
CA SER A 76 -1.12 -3.79 -0.11
C SER A 76 -0.55 -4.73 0.96
N MET A 77 -0.14 -4.19 2.12
CA MET A 77 0.23 -5.02 3.27
C MET A 77 -1.03 -5.48 4.01
N ALA A 78 -1.21 -6.79 4.14
CA ALA A 78 -2.28 -7.41 4.92
C ALA A 78 -1.84 -7.84 6.33
N GLY A 79 -0.54 -7.74 6.63
CA GLY A 79 0.04 -8.09 7.92
C GLY A 79 1.56 -7.94 7.91
N PRO A 80 2.24 -8.19 9.04
CA PRO A 80 3.70 -8.30 9.05
C PRO A 80 4.11 -9.45 8.13
N ASN A 81 5.02 -9.19 7.18
CA ASN A 81 5.45 -10.16 6.16
C ASN A 81 4.39 -10.62 5.15
N LEU A 82 3.15 -10.10 5.18
CA LEU A 82 2.06 -10.61 4.34
C LEU A 82 1.59 -9.54 3.34
N ILE A 83 1.80 -9.82 2.06
CA ILE A 83 1.34 -8.96 0.95
C ILE A 83 0.01 -9.50 0.41
N ALA A 84 -1.05 -8.72 0.48
CA ALA A 84 -2.26 -8.97 -0.30
C ALA A 84 -1.99 -8.64 -1.76
N ILE A 85 -2.38 -9.53 -2.68
CA ILE A 85 -2.09 -9.40 -4.10
C ILE A 85 -3.25 -9.93 -4.95
N GLY A 86 -3.60 -9.20 -6.00
CA GLY A 86 -4.56 -9.63 -7.02
C GLY A 86 -4.12 -10.85 -7.82
N SER A 87 -5.07 -11.50 -8.49
CA SER A 87 -4.81 -12.72 -9.28
C SER A 87 -4.57 -12.45 -10.76
N SER A 88 -4.73 -11.21 -11.23
CA SER A 88 -4.45 -10.89 -12.63
C SER A 88 -3.01 -11.17 -13.02
N GLU A 89 -2.79 -11.35 -14.33
CA GLU A 89 -1.46 -11.55 -14.88
C GLU A 89 -0.52 -10.37 -14.52
N SER A 90 -1.03 -9.14 -14.58
CA SER A 90 -0.27 -7.93 -14.30
C SER A 90 0.10 -7.83 -12.82
N ALA A 91 -0.83 -8.14 -11.90
CA ALA A 91 -0.55 -8.20 -10.47
C ALA A 91 0.49 -9.28 -10.13
N GLN A 92 0.35 -10.50 -10.68
CA GLN A 92 1.29 -11.58 -10.42
C GLN A 92 2.69 -11.32 -11.02
N LYS A 93 2.77 -10.66 -12.18
CA LYS A 93 4.06 -10.19 -12.76
C LYS A 93 4.73 -9.17 -11.85
N ALA A 94 4.00 -8.15 -11.40
CA ALA A 94 4.52 -7.14 -10.48
C ALA A 94 5.02 -7.77 -9.17
N LEU A 95 4.26 -8.70 -8.58
CA LEU A 95 4.68 -9.46 -7.41
C LEU A 95 6.00 -10.20 -7.63
N LYS A 96 6.12 -10.91 -8.76
CA LYS A 96 7.34 -11.67 -9.07
C LYS A 96 8.56 -10.75 -9.17
N ILE A 97 8.42 -9.57 -9.77
CA ILE A 97 9.49 -8.57 -9.83
C ILE A 97 9.85 -8.09 -8.41
N MET A 98 8.87 -7.73 -7.58
CA MET A 98 9.11 -7.34 -6.18
C MET A 98 9.89 -8.42 -5.41
N GLN A 99 9.50 -9.68 -5.57
CA GLN A 99 10.15 -10.82 -4.91
C GLN A 99 11.56 -11.09 -5.44
N GLN A 100 11.86 -10.78 -6.71
CA GLN A 100 13.19 -10.94 -7.28
C GLN A 100 14.17 -9.84 -6.87
N MET A 101 13.64 -8.65 -6.56
CA MET A 101 14.42 -7.48 -6.17
C MET A 101 14.70 -7.40 -4.67
N SER A 102 14.13 -8.29 -3.87
CA SER A 102 14.24 -8.29 -2.42
C SER A 102 14.92 -9.57 -1.91
N ASP A 103 15.80 -9.40 -0.93
CA ASP A 103 16.38 -10.52 -0.18
C ASP A 103 15.39 -11.08 0.87
N HIS A 104 14.25 -10.42 1.09
CA HIS A 104 13.23 -10.82 2.04
C HIS A 104 12.16 -11.71 1.39
N ARG A 105 11.88 -12.84 2.04
CA ARG A 105 10.78 -13.72 1.63
C ARG A 105 9.48 -13.27 2.28
N TYR A 106 8.63 -12.62 1.49
CA TYR A 106 7.26 -12.26 1.87
C TYR A 106 6.28 -13.41 1.64
N ASP A 107 5.36 -13.59 2.58
CA ASP A 107 4.16 -14.39 2.39
C ASP A 107 3.15 -13.61 1.55
N LYS A 108 2.26 -14.32 0.85
CA LYS A 108 1.23 -13.71 0.01
C LYS A 108 -0.17 -14.18 0.36
N LEU A 109 -1.10 -13.23 0.39
CA LEU A 109 -2.53 -13.46 0.43
C LEU A 109 -3.11 -13.14 -0.94
N THR A 110 -3.25 -14.15 -1.79
CA THR A 110 -3.78 -13.94 -3.14
C THR A 110 -5.29 -13.92 -3.15
N VAL A 111 -5.87 -12.84 -3.67
CA VAL A 111 -7.32 -12.65 -3.82
C VAL A 111 -7.70 -12.66 -5.31
N PRO A 112 -8.90 -13.13 -5.68
CA PRO A 112 -9.32 -13.19 -7.08
C PRO A 112 -9.55 -11.80 -7.70
N ASP A 113 -9.97 -10.81 -6.91
CA ASP A 113 -10.27 -9.46 -7.39
C ASP A 113 -9.12 -8.50 -7.04
N ASP A 114 -8.42 -7.99 -8.04
CA ASP A 114 -7.23 -7.15 -7.87
C ASP A 114 -7.44 -5.96 -6.93
N VAL A 115 -8.50 -5.19 -7.16
CA VAL A 115 -8.85 -4.01 -6.35
C VAL A 115 -9.17 -4.36 -4.89
N ALA A 116 -9.62 -5.58 -4.61
CA ALA A 116 -9.87 -6.06 -3.25
C ALA A 116 -8.58 -6.43 -2.51
N ALA A 117 -7.44 -6.53 -3.20
CA ALA A 117 -6.12 -6.67 -2.57
C ALA A 117 -5.67 -5.38 -1.88
N ASN A 118 -6.29 -4.23 -2.20
CA ASN A 118 -6.07 -2.99 -1.46
C ASN A 118 -6.82 -3.04 -0.11
N CYS A 119 -6.09 -3.38 0.93
CA CYS A 119 -6.54 -3.44 2.32
C CYS A 119 -5.67 -2.57 3.25
N ILE A 120 -6.16 -2.25 4.44
CA ILE A 120 -5.42 -1.51 5.47
C ILE A 120 -5.15 -2.41 6.66
N TYR A 121 -3.89 -2.76 6.86
CA TYR A 121 -3.42 -3.43 8.06
C TYR A 121 -3.03 -2.42 9.16
N LEU A 122 -3.44 -2.71 10.40
CA LEU A 122 -3.11 -1.94 11.59
C LEU A 122 -2.75 -2.90 12.74
N ASN A 123 -1.75 -2.54 13.55
CA ASN A 123 -1.53 -3.17 14.85
C ASN A 123 -2.04 -2.23 15.95
N ILE A 124 -3.16 -2.58 16.57
CA ILE A 124 -3.85 -1.71 17.54
C ILE A 124 -3.64 -2.25 18.96
N PRO A 125 -3.22 -1.42 19.93
CA PRO A 125 -3.09 -1.83 21.33
C PRO A 125 -4.34 -2.52 21.83
N ASN A 126 -4.15 -3.67 22.50
CA ASN A 126 -5.22 -4.53 23.04
C ASN A 126 -6.14 -5.22 22.01
N LYS A 127 -5.95 -4.99 20.70
CA LYS A 127 -6.68 -5.66 19.63
C LYS A 127 -5.79 -6.51 18.72
N GLY A 128 -4.48 -6.24 18.69
CA GLY A 128 -3.52 -6.95 17.85
C GLY A 128 -3.69 -6.60 16.37
N HIS A 129 -3.60 -7.62 15.51
CA HIS A 129 -3.70 -7.49 14.06
C HIS A 129 -5.13 -7.15 13.64
N VAL A 130 -5.35 -5.95 13.11
CA VAL A 130 -6.63 -5.48 12.56
C VAL A 130 -6.47 -5.30 11.06
N LEU A 131 -7.44 -5.76 10.28
CA LEU A 131 -7.40 -5.66 8.82
C LEU A 131 -8.73 -5.14 8.28
N LEU A 132 -8.70 -3.95 7.67
CA LEU A 132 -9.83 -3.40 6.93
C LEU A 132 -9.76 -3.93 5.50
N HIS A 133 -10.82 -4.61 5.06
CA HIS A 133 -10.91 -5.19 3.72
C HIS A 133 -12.27 -4.89 3.08
N ARG A 134 -12.37 -5.12 1.76
CA ARG A 134 -13.63 -4.90 1.01
C ARG A 134 -14.73 -5.86 1.46
N THR A 135 -15.98 -5.40 1.41
CA THR A 135 -17.11 -6.17 1.94
C THR A 135 -17.48 -7.35 1.02
N PRO A 136 -18.14 -8.40 1.56
CA PRO A 136 -18.63 -9.51 0.75
C PRO A 136 -19.71 -9.11 -0.27
N GLU A 137 -20.42 -7.99 -0.06
CA GLU A 137 -21.38 -7.46 -1.04
C GLU A 137 -20.70 -6.87 -2.28
N GLU A 138 -19.48 -6.34 -2.11
CA GLU A 138 -18.70 -5.75 -3.20
C GLU A 138 -17.83 -6.82 -3.90
N TYR A 139 -17.11 -7.63 -3.12
CA TYR A 139 -16.17 -8.64 -3.62
C TYR A 139 -16.32 -9.96 -2.84
N PRO A 140 -17.35 -10.76 -3.12
CA PRO A 140 -17.69 -11.95 -2.33
C PRO A 140 -16.58 -12.99 -2.32
N GLU A 141 -15.92 -13.24 -3.45
CA GLU A 141 -14.87 -14.26 -3.54
C GLU A 141 -13.58 -13.82 -2.84
N SER A 142 -13.24 -12.52 -2.90
CA SER A 142 -12.11 -11.97 -2.15
C SER A 142 -12.39 -11.89 -0.63
N ALA A 143 -13.60 -11.55 -0.22
CA ALA A 143 -13.99 -11.55 1.20
C ALA A 143 -13.82 -12.94 1.84
N LYS A 144 -14.21 -14.01 1.13
CA LYS A 144 -13.98 -15.41 1.58
C LYS A 144 -12.50 -15.75 1.80
N VAL A 145 -11.57 -15.09 1.10
CA VAL A 145 -10.13 -15.26 1.32
C VAL A 145 -9.73 -14.59 2.63
N TYR A 146 -10.16 -13.36 2.87
CA TYR A 146 -9.88 -12.63 4.11
C TYR A 146 -10.46 -13.34 5.34
N GLU A 147 -11.68 -13.87 5.27
CA GLU A 147 -12.35 -14.59 6.36
C GLU A 147 -11.60 -15.83 6.89
N LYS A 148 -10.59 -16.31 6.14
CA LYS A 148 -9.70 -17.41 6.56
C LYS A 148 -8.59 -16.96 7.50
N LEU A 149 -8.30 -15.67 7.61
CA LEU A 149 -7.31 -15.11 8.53
C LEU A 149 -7.85 -15.11 9.97
N LYS A 150 -7.64 -16.22 10.70
CA LYS A 150 -8.15 -16.39 12.08
C LYS A 150 -7.35 -15.63 13.13
N ASP A 151 -6.16 -15.17 12.78
CA ASP A 151 -5.25 -14.37 13.59
C ASP A 151 -5.48 -12.86 13.45
N HIS A 152 -6.43 -12.44 12.61
CA HIS A 152 -6.78 -11.04 12.36
C HIS A 152 -8.18 -10.70 12.88
N MET A 153 -8.33 -9.49 13.43
CA MET A 153 -9.62 -8.83 13.58
C MET A 153 -10.01 -8.19 12.24
N LEU A 154 -10.91 -8.84 11.52
CA LEU A 154 -11.37 -8.41 10.21
C LEU A 154 -12.49 -7.39 10.32
N ILE A 155 -12.38 -6.29 9.56
CA ILE A 155 -13.38 -5.22 9.50
C ILE A 155 -13.75 -4.99 8.02
N PRO A 156 -14.91 -5.47 7.56
CA PRO A 156 -15.42 -5.17 6.23
C PRO A 156 -15.73 -3.67 6.11
N VAL A 157 -15.27 -3.02 5.04
CA VAL A 157 -15.49 -1.60 4.74
C VAL A 157 -15.92 -1.43 3.30
N SER A 158 -17.06 -0.76 3.10
CA SER A 158 -17.57 -0.41 1.77
C SER A 158 -16.79 0.77 1.18
N MET A 159 -16.45 0.67 -0.10
CA MET A 159 -15.74 1.71 -0.86
C MET A 159 -16.23 1.85 -2.30
N SER A 160 -17.34 1.20 -2.66
CA SER A 160 -17.89 1.14 -4.02
C SER A 160 -18.05 2.49 -4.73
N GLU A 161 -18.46 3.54 -4.01
CA GLU A 161 -18.66 4.86 -4.64
C GLU A 161 -17.35 5.56 -5.02
N LEU A 162 -16.33 5.51 -4.15
CA LEU A 162 -15.03 6.10 -4.45
C LEU A 162 -14.25 5.26 -5.46
N GLU A 163 -14.50 3.96 -5.51
CA GLU A 163 -13.91 3.08 -6.51
C GLU A 163 -14.33 3.44 -7.94
N LYS A 164 -15.53 3.99 -8.15
CA LYS A 164 -15.97 4.48 -9.48
C LYS A 164 -15.03 5.55 -10.06
N VAL A 165 -14.19 6.15 -9.22
CA VAL A 165 -13.17 7.15 -9.58
C VAL A 165 -11.77 6.72 -9.10
N ASP A 166 -11.52 5.40 -9.09
CA ASP A 166 -10.23 4.75 -8.75
C ASP A 166 -9.78 4.91 -7.28
N GLY A 167 -10.67 5.32 -6.38
CA GLY A 167 -10.40 5.42 -4.95
C GLY A 167 -10.59 4.09 -4.23
N LEU A 168 -9.50 3.52 -3.70
CA LEU A 168 -9.52 2.30 -2.88
C LEU A 168 -9.34 2.64 -1.39
N LEU A 169 -9.33 1.61 -0.51
CA LEU A 169 -9.28 1.81 0.95
C LEU A 169 -8.11 2.70 1.39
N THR A 170 -6.90 2.38 0.94
CA THR A 170 -5.68 3.11 1.31
C THR A 170 -5.65 4.57 0.82
N CYS A 171 -6.44 4.93 -0.19
CA CYS A 171 -6.42 6.26 -0.82
C CYS A 171 -7.00 7.34 0.10
N CYS A 172 -7.81 6.96 1.09
CA CYS A 172 -8.57 7.90 1.93
C CYS A 172 -7.87 8.26 3.24
N SER A 173 -6.62 7.81 3.46
CA SER A 173 -5.92 8.07 4.72
C SER A 173 -4.40 8.12 4.55
N VAL A 174 -3.76 8.91 5.42
CA VAL A 174 -2.31 8.88 5.65
C VAL A 174 -2.10 8.50 7.12
N LEU A 175 -1.52 7.33 7.34
CA LEU A 175 -1.35 6.76 8.68
C LEU A 175 -0.02 7.22 9.29
N ILE A 176 -0.04 7.66 10.54
CA ILE A 176 1.11 8.22 11.24
C ILE A 176 1.24 7.55 12.60
N ASN A 177 2.44 7.04 12.91
CA ASN A 177 2.78 6.57 14.24
C ASN A 177 3.60 7.65 14.96
N LYS A 178 2.91 8.54 15.68
CA LYS A 178 3.57 9.53 16.54
C LYS A 178 3.85 8.90 17.90
N LYS A 179 5.13 8.72 18.23
CA LYS A 179 5.51 8.41 19.61
C LYS A 179 5.16 9.62 20.46
N VAL A 180 4.39 9.40 21.53
CA VAL A 180 4.19 10.41 22.56
C VAL A 180 5.46 10.39 23.39
N ASP A 181 6.16 11.52 23.46
CA ASP A 181 7.31 11.66 24.36
C ASP A 181 6.82 11.35 25.79
N SER A 182 7.38 10.30 26.38
CA SER A 182 7.15 9.90 27.78
C SER A 182 7.99 10.74 28.73
#